data_AF-A0A0D7A9E8-F1
#
_entry.id   AF-A0A0D7A9E8-F1
#
_cell.length_a   1.000
_cell.length_b   1.000
_cell.length_c   1.000
_cell.angle_alpha   90.00
_cell.angle_beta   90.00
_cell.angle_gamma   90.00
#
_symmetry.space_group_name_H-M   'P 1'
#
loop_
_entity.id
_entity.type
_entity.pdbx_description
1 polymer ?
#
loop_
_entity_poly.entity_id
_entity_poly.type
_entity_poly.pdbx_seq_one_letter_code
_entity_poly.pdbx_strand_id
1 'polypeptide(L)'
;EGMGLEDLETCERIFSSSNQLARSTRYATAFHRHQFIDLHFQQWDEDKYTNLGKMLYGNYRQALGIIDTESDTVLEAAKALNVNPDDFKRWEKEQAAYFSLSVEEPEGIVLAMAYVELLQELRDVE
;
A
#
# COMPACT_ATOMS: atom_id res chain seq x y z
N GLU A 1 -13.74 1.64 0.57
CA GLU A 1 -13.16 0.63 -0.33
C GLU A 1 -11.68 0.56 -0.06
N GLY A 2 -11.16 -0.66 0.14
CA GLY A 2 -9.73 -0.88 0.29
C GLY A 2 -8.98 -0.69 -1.02
N MET A 3 -7.66 -0.70 -0.94
CA MET A 3 -6.77 -0.41 -2.07
C MET A 3 -6.49 -1.62 -2.97
N GLY A 4 -7.04 -2.78 -2.63
CA GLY A 4 -6.82 -4.02 -3.38
C GLY A 4 -5.35 -4.46 -3.36
N LEU A 5 -4.83 -4.83 -4.53
CA LEU A 5 -3.44 -5.30 -4.73
C LEU A 5 -2.51 -4.17 -5.20
N GLU A 6 -2.88 -2.91 -4.97
CA GLU A 6 -2.00 -1.79 -5.27
C GLU A 6 -0.85 -1.73 -4.26
N ASP A 7 0.36 -1.47 -4.77
CA ASP A 7 1.58 -1.39 -3.95
C ASP A 7 1.92 0.04 -3.48
N LEU A 8 1.15 1.05 -3.91
CA LEU A 8 1.36 2.49 -3.64
C LEU A 8 2.71 3.08 -4.07
N GLU A 9 3.53 2.33 -4.80
CA GLU A 9 4.85 2.79 -5.21
C GLU A 9 4.81 3.66 -6.47
N THR A 10 3.62 3.95 -7.01
CA THR A 10 3.45 4.72 -8.25
C THR A 10 4.16 6.07 -8.19
N CYS A 11 4.00 6.82 -7.09
CA CYS A 11 4.69 8.11 -6.90
C CYS A 11 6.21 7.96 -6.88
N GLU A 12 6.73 6.98 -6.14
CA GLU A 12 8.17 6.72 -6.07
C GLU A 12 8.76 6.39 -7.45
N ARG A 13 8.09 5.53 -8.21
CA ARG A 13 8.52 5.14 -9.56
C ARG A 13 8.52 6.33 -10.52
N ILE A 14 7.52 7.21 -10.43
CA ILE A 14 7.46 8.44 -11.23
C ILE A 14 8.64 9.36 -10.91
N PHE A 15 8.84 9.68 -9.63
CA PHE A 15 9.90 10.61 -9.23
C PHE A 15 11.29 10.02 -9.50
N SER A 16 11.47 8.72 -9.27
CA SER A 16 12.70 8.01 -9.60
C SER A 16 13.01 8.10 -11.11
N SER A 17 12.02 7.86 -11.97
CA SER A 17 12.17 8.02 -13.43
C SER A 17 12.56 9.45 -13.82
N SER A 18 11.95 10.46 -13.19
CA SER A 18 12.19 11.85 -13.52
C SER A 18 13.64 12.31 -13.28
N ASN A 19 14.39 11.62 -12.41
CA ASN A 19 15.81 11.91 -12.16
C ASN A 19 16.67 11.78 -13.42
N GLN A 20 16.24 11.01 -14.43
CA GLN A 20 16.94 10.88 -15.71
C GLN A 20 17.03 12.23 -16.45
N LEU A 21 16.05 13.13 -16.24
CA LEU A 21 16.03 14.46 -16.85
C LEU A 21 17.06 15.43 -16.26
N ALA A 22 17.64 15.13 -15.10
CA ALA A 22 18.55 16.03 -14.41
C ALA A 22 19.77 16.39 -15.28
N ARG A 23 20.26 15.44 -16.09
CA ARG A 23 21.45 15.66 -16.94
C ARG A 23 21.14 16.56 -18.14
N SER A 24 20.01 16.33 -18.82
CA SER A 24 19.62 17.09 -20.02
C SER A 24 19.11 18.49 -19.69
N THR A 25 18.46 18.67 -18.53
CA THR A 25 17.88 19.95 -18.13
C THR A 25 18.87 20.89 -17.43
N ARG A 26 19.96 20.38 -16.85
CA ARG A 26 20.93 21.17 -16.05
C ARG A 26 21.47 22.41 -16.77
N TYR A 27 21.77 22.29 -18.07
CA TYR A 27 22.34 23.37 -18.86
C TYR A 27 21.38 23.92 -19.93
N ALA A 28 20.14 23.43 -19.95
CA ALA A 28 19.13 23.85 -20.91
C ALA A 28 18.53 25.20 -20.53
N THR A 29 18.08 25.98 -21.52
CA THR A 29 17.31 27.21 -21.27
C THR A 29 15.96 26.89 -20.63
N ALA A 30 15.29 27.88 -20.03
CA ALA A 30 13.99 27.67 -19.40
C ALA A 30 12.98 27.02 -20.36
N PHE A 31 12.94 27.46 -21.63
CA PHE A 31 12.09 26.88 -22.65
C PHE A 31 12.36 25.38 -22.86
N HIS A 32 13.61 25.01 -23.12
CA HIS A 32 13.98 23.61 -23.38
C HIS A 32 13.81 22.71 -22.15
N ARG A 33 13.99 23.25 -20.94
CA ARG A 33 13.71 22.49 -19.71
C ARG A 33 12.24 22.08 -19.62
N HIS A 34 11.31 23.00 -19.86
CA HIS A 34 9.88 22.67 -19.86
C HIS A 34 9.55 21.67 -20.98
N GLN A 35 10.13 21.84 -22.16
CA GLN A 35 9.91 20.93 -23.29
C GLN A 35 10.40 19.50 -22.97
N PHE A 36 11.57 19.35 -22.36
CA PHE A 36 12.08 18.02 -21.99
C PHE A 36 11.27 17.35 -20.88
N ILE A 37 10.78 18.14 -19.91
CA ILE A 37 9.90 17.63 -18.85
C ILE A 37 8.59 17.15 -19.45
N ASP A 38 7.95 17.95 -20.31
CA ASP A 38 6.69 17.61 -20.98
C ASP A 38 6.83 16.32 -21.80
N LEU A 39 7.86 16.25 -22.65
CA LEU A 39 8.12 15.07 -23.48
C LEU A 39 8.36 13.81 -22.64
N HIS A 40 9.07 13.92 -21.51
CA HIS A 40 9.31 12.79 -20.62
C HIS A 40 8.01 12.23 -20.05
N PHE A 41 7.13 13.10 -19.58
CA PHE A 41 5.86 12.66 -19.00
C PHE A 41 4.89 12.13 -20.05
N GLN A 42 4.90 12.66 -21.27
CA GLN A 42 4.16 12.08 -22.40
C GLN A 42 4.63 10.65 -22.70
N GLN A 43 5.95 10.43 -22.82
CA GLN A 43 6.48 9.08 -23.04
C GLN A 43 6.17 8.14 -21.87
N TRP A 44 6.32 8.63 -20.64
CA TRP A 44 6.03 7.83 -19.45
C TRP A 44 4.56 7.39 -19.42
N ASP A 45 3.64 8.26 -19.81
CA ASP A 45 2.21 7.96 -19.88
C ASP A 45 1.91 6.91 -20.95
N GLU A 46 2.49 7.05 -22.15
CA GLU A 46 2.39 6.04 -23.22
C GLU A 46 2.92 4.67 -22.78
N ASP A 47 4.05 4.63 -22.09
CA ASP A 47 4.64 3.41 -21.54
C ASP A 47 3.72 2.79 -20.47
N LYS A 48 3.07 3.61 -19.65
CA LYS A 48 2.10 3.14 -18.66
C LYS A 48 0.85 2.56 -19.29
N TYR A 49 0.25 3.25 -20.25
CA TYR A 49 -0.91 2.73 -20.97
C TYR A 49 -0.59 1.42 -21.70
N THR A 50 0.60 1.32 -22.29
CA THR A 50 1.06 0.09 -22.96
C THR A 50 1.21 -1.07 -21.97
N ASN A 51 1.66 -0.81 -20.75
CA ASN A 51 1.85 -1.83 -19.72
C ASN A 51 0.61 -2.10 -18.85
N LEU A 52 -0.40 -1.24 -18.91
CA LEU A 52 -1.61 -1.32 -18.08
C LEU A 52 -2.29 -2.69 -18.21
N GLY A 53 -2.42 -3.21 -19.43
CA GLY A 53 -3.05 -4.52 -19.67
C GLY A 53 -2.31 -5.66 -18.98
N LYS A 54 -0.97 -5.64 -19.00
CA LYS A 54 -0.14 -6.66 -18.31
C LYS A 54 -0.27 -6.54 -16.80
N MET A 55 -0.29 -5.32 -16.27
CA MET A 55 -0.47 -5.07 -14.84
C MET A 55 -1.83 -5.58 -14.37
N LEU A 56 -2.92 -5.22 -15.05
CA LEU A 56 -4.27 -5.68 -14.71
C LEU A 56 -4.39 -7.21 -14.77
N TYR A 57 -3.83 -7.82 -15.82
CA TYR A 57 -3.83 -9.27 -15.96
C TYR A 57 -3.01 -9.97 -14.86
N GLY A 58 -1.85 -9.42 -14.51
CA GLY A 58 -1.00 -9.90 -13.42
C GLY A 58 -1.72 -9.84 -12.07
N ASN A 59 -2.28 -8.68 -11.74
CA ASN A 59 -3.03 -8.46 -10.49
C ASN A 59 -4.25 -9.39 -10.42
N TYR A 60 -4.96 -9.58 -11.53
CA TYR A 60 -6.11 -10.50 -11.58
C TYR A 60 -5.69 -11.94 -11.27
N ARG A 61 -4.61 -12.44 -11.91
CA ARG A 61 -4.10 -13.79 -11.63
C ARG A 61 -3.59 -13.93 -10.19
N GLN A 62 -2.95 -12.91 -9.66
CA GLN A 62 -2.51 -12.88 -8.27
C GLN A 62 -3.72 -12.96 -7.33
N ALA A 63 -4.78 -12.19 -7.58
CA ALA A 63 -6.00 -12.22 -6.79
C ALA A 63 -6.65 -13.61 -6.78
N LEU A 64 -6.72 -14.27 -7.95
CA LEU A 64 -7.21 -15.64 -8.04
C LEU A 64 -6.34 -16.62 -7.25
N GLY A 65 -5.01 -16.48 -7.33
CA GLY A 65 -4.10 -17.33 -6.56
C GLY A 65 -4.22 -17.14 -5.05
N ILE A 66 -4.41 -15.89 -4.59
CA ILE A 66 -4.65 -15.57 -3.18
C ILE A 66 -5.97 -16.20 -2.72
N ILE A 67 -7.04 -16.06 -3.51
CA ILE A 67 -8.34 -16.67 -3.16
C ILE A 67 -8.20 -18.19 -3.07
N ASP A 68 -7.52 -18.84 -4.02
CA ASP A 68 -7.35 -20.29 -4.04
C ASP A 68 -6.50 -20.80 -2.86
N THR A 69 -5.46 -20.06 -2.47
CA THR A 69 -4.49 -20.50 -1.45
C THR A 69 -4.90 -20.11 -0.03
N GLU A 70 -5.39 -18.87 0.15
CA GLU A 70 -5.59 -18.28 1.48
C GLU A 70 -7.03 -18.40 2.01
N SER A 71 -8.02 -18.79 1.18
CA SER A 71 -9.40 -18.93 1.69
C SER A 71 -9.48 -19.98 2.79
N ASP A 72 -8.82 -21.12 2.60
CA ASP A 72 -8.86 -22.22 3.56
C ASP A 72 -8.11 -21.86 4.84
N THR A 73 -6.93 -21.22 4.73
CA THR A 73 -6.12 -20.80 5.88
C THR A 73 -6.88 -19.79 6.75
N VAL A 74 -7.56 -18.81 6.13
CA VAL A 74 -8.39 -17.83 6.82
C VAL A 74 -9.58 -18.49 7.50
N LEU A 75 -10.25 -19.46 6.86
CA LEU A 75 -11.37 -20.18 7.46
C LEU A 75 -10.94 -21.06 8.64
N GLU A 76 -9.78 -21.70 8.57
CA GLU A 76 -9.21 -22.44 9.69
C GLU A 76 -8.85 -21.53 10.87
N ALA A 77 -8.21 -20.39 10.59
CA ALA A 77 -7.91 -19.39 11.61
C ALA A 77 -9.18 -18.82 12.27
N ALA A 78 -10.22 -18.53 11.48
CA ALA A 78 -11.50 -18.08 11.98
C ALA A 78 -12.15 -19.10 12.93
N LYS A 79 -12.09 -20.40 12.58
CA LYS A 79 -12.55 -21.48 13.45
C LYS A 79 -11.74 -21.56 14.74
N ALA A 80 -10.41 -21.49 14.65
CA ALA A 80 -9.52 -21.57 15.81
C ALA A 80 -9.74 -20.40 16.79
N LEU A 81 -10.06 -19.21 16.28
CA LEU A 81 -10.33 -18.00 17.06
C LEU A 81 -11.81 -17.83 17.43
N ASN A 82 -12.68 -18.77 17.03
CA ASN A 82 -14.13 -18.72 17.24
C ASN A 82 -14.77 -17.42 16.71
N VAL A 83 -14.31 -16.96 15.54
CA VAL A 83 -14.78 -15.77 14.84
C VAL A 83 -15.76 -16.16 13.73
N ASN A 84 -16.85 -15.42 13.59
CA ASN A 84 -17.74 -15.60 12.44
C ASN A 84 -17.18 -14.83 11.23
N PRO A 85 -16.97 -15.47 10.06
CA PRO A 85 -16.54 -14.77 8.84
C PRO A 85 -17.43 -13.58 8.42
N ASP A 86 -18.71 -13.57 8.81
CA ASP A 86 -19.59 -12.41 8.57
C ASP A 86 -19.13 -11.15 9.31
N ASP A 87 -18.39 -11.30 10.42
CA ASP A 87 -17.85 -10.18 11.19
C ASP A 87 -16.75 -9.42 10.42
N PHE A 88 -16.10 -10.05 9.44
CA PHE A 88 -15.03 -9.40 8.66
C PHE A 88 -15.52 -8.13 7.94
N LYS A 89 -16.73 -8.18 7.36
CA LYS A 89 -17.34 -7.01 6.69
C LYS A 89 -17.71 -5.92 7.68
N ARG A 90 -18.02 -6.29 8.92
CA ARG A 90 -18.31 -5.34 9.99
C ARG A 90 -17.03 -4.67 10.46
N TRP A 91 -15.97 -5.44 10.69
CA TRP A 91 -14.66 -4.92 11.09
C TRP A 91 -14.06 -3.99 10.05
N GLU A 92 -14.21 -4.27 8.76
CA GLU A 92 -13.78 -3.36 7.69
C GLU A 92 -14.41 -1.96 7.83
N LYS A 93 -15.71 -1.90 8.17
CA LYS A 93 -16.43 -0.63 8.38
C LYS A 93 -16.04 0.05 9.67
N GLU A 94 -15.89 -0.71 10.76
CA GLU A 94 -15.45 -0.19 12.05
C GLU A 94 -14.02 0.39 11.95
N GLN A 95 -13.13 -0.31 11.24
CA GLN A 95 -11.77 0.14 10.98
C GLN A 95 -11.75 1.41 10.13
N ALA A 96 -12.52 1.47 9.04
CA ALA A 96 -12.63 2.68 8.22
C ALA A 96 -13.16 3.87 9.02
N ALA A 97 -14.17 3.66 9.88
CA ALA A 97 -14.70 4.68 10.77
C ALA A 97 -13.63 5.14 11.78
N TYR A 98 -12.92 4.21 12.40
CA TYR A 98 -11.84 4.51 13.35
C TYR A 98 -10.76 5.39 12.73
N PHE A 99 -10.24 5.03 11.54
CA PHE A 99 -9.22 5.83 10.84
C PHE A 99 -9.73 7.19 10.37
N SER A 100 -11.03 7.32 10.08
CA SER A 100 -11.61 8.61 9.71
C SER A 100 -11.75 9.58 10.89
N LEU A 101 -11.82 9.06 12.12
CA LEU A 101 -12.05 9.81 13.35
C LEU A 101 -10.77 10.15 14.11
N SER A 102 -9.70 9.37 13.93
CA SER A 102 -8.50 9.45 14.75
C SER A 102 -7.39 10.27 14.08
N VAL A 103 -7.03 11.39 14.71
CA VAL A 103 -5.76 12.12 14.47
C VAL A 103 -4.67 11.65 15.46
N GLU A 104 -5.08 11.11 16.62
CA GLU A 104 -4.22 10.55 17.67
C GLU A 104 -4.84 9.26 18.24
N GLU A 105 -3.99 8.30 18.60
CA GLU A 105 -4.41 7.05 19.24
C GLU A 105 -4.94 7.32 20.66
N PRO A 106 -6.02 6.65 21.09
CA PRO A 106 -6.51 6.78 22.46
C PRO A 106 -5.43 6.44 23.50
N GLU A 107 -5.22 7.30 24.50
CA GLU A 107 -4.18 7.14 25.53
C GLU A 107 -4.21 5.77 26.22
N GLY A 108 -5.40 5.19 26.43
CA GLY A 108 -5.55 3.87 27.04
C GLY A 108 -4.97 2.73 26.18
N ILE A 109 -5.03 2.85 24.85
CA ILE A 109 -4.43 1.88 23.93
C ILE A 109 -2.91 2.03 23.95
N VAL A 110 -2.41 3.27 23.88
CA VAL A 110 -0.97 3.57 23.95
C VAL A 110 -0.36 3.04 25.24
N LEU A 111 -1.01 3.27 26.38
CA LEU A 111 -0.55 2.77 27.68
C LEU A 111 -0.54 1.24 27.75
N ALA A 112 -1.56 0.57 27.21
CA ALA A 112 -1.64 -0.88 27.20
C ALA A 112 -0.55 -1.51 26.31
N MET A 113 -0.28 -0.92 25.15
CA MET A 113 0.82 -1.36 24.27
C MET A 113 2.17 -1.18 24.97
N ALA A 114 2.44 0.01 25.52
CA ALA A 114 3.69 0.28 26.24
C ALA A 114 3.89 -0.67 27.44
N TYR A 115 2.80 -1.03 28.13
CA TYR A 115 2.86 -2.00 29.22
C TYR A 115 3.22 -3.42 28.73
N VAL A 116 2.65 -3.87 27.61
CA VAL A 116 2.98 -5.18 27.02
C VAL A 116 4.41 -5.20 26.50
N GLU A 117 4.89 -4.12 25.87
CA GLU A 117 6.28 -3.98 25.43
C GLU A 117 7.25 -4.09 26.61
N LEU A 118 6.99 -3.36 27.70
CA LEU A 118 7.78 -3.45 28.94
C LEU A 118 7.80 -4.87 29.55
N LEU A 119 6.68 -5.60 29.46
CA LEU A 119 6.63 -6.99 29.93
C LEU A 119 7.43 -7.94 29.03
N GLN A 120 7.48 -7.69 27.72
CA GLN A 120 8.31 -8.45 26.80
C GLN A 120 9.80 -8.19 27.07
N GLU A 121 10.19 -6.92 27.23
CA GLU A 121 11.55 -6.54 27.61
C GLU A 121 11.98 -7.18 28.93
N LEU A 122 11.10 -7.19 29.94
CA LEU A 122 11.37 -7.83 31.22
C LEU A 122 11.63 -9.33 31.05
N ARG A 123 10.81 -10.02 30.24
CA ARG A 123 10.95 -11.45 29.97
C ARG A 123 12.24 -11.79 29.21
N ASP A 124 12.71 -10.90 28.33
CA ASP A 124 13.92 -11.14 27.53
C ASP A 124 15.21 -10.89 28.34
N VAL A 125 15.11 -10.12 29.43
CA VAL A 125 16.23 -9.83 30.36
C VAL A 125 16.34 -10.87 31.48
N GLU A 126 15.25 -11.57 31.81
CA GLU A 126 15.20 -12.71 32.75
C GLU A 126 15.65 -14.04 32.14
#